data_AF-A0A952GHD5-F1
#
_entry.id   AF-A0A952GHD5-F1
#
_cell.length_a   1.000
_cell.length_b   1.000
_cell.length_c   1.000
_cell.angle_alpha   90.00
_cell.angle_beta   90.00
_cell.angle_gamma   90.00
#
_symmetry.space_group_name_H-M   'P 1'
#
loop_
_entity.id
_entity.type
_entity.pdbx_description
1 polymer ?
#
loop_
_entity_poly.entity_id
_entity_poly.type
_entity_poly.pdbx_seq_one_letter_code
_entity_poly.pdbx_strand_id
1 'polypeptide(L)'
;MADAPIGIFDSGFGGLTVARAVIDQLPHESVLYLGDTARQPYGQKPIGEVREYALECLDHLVDQGVKMIVIACNSASAAMLRDARERYDVPVVEVILPATR
;
A
#
# COMPACT_ATOMS: atom_id res chain seq x y z
N MET A 1 -8.47 -9.67 -15.64
CA MET A 1 -7.71 -9.25 -14.44
C MET A 1 -6.20 -9.44 -14.57
N ALA A 2 -5.68 -10.31 -15.46
CA ALA A 2 -4.22 -10.51 -15.57
C ALA A 2 -3.44 -9.20 -15.85
N ASP A 3 -4.01 -8.31 -16.66
CA ASP A 3 -3.36 -7.06 -17.09
C ASP A 3 -3.63 -5.84 -16.18
N ALA A 4 -4.35 -6.02 -15.07
CA ALA A 4 -4.58 -4.92 -14.12
C ALA A 4 -3.29 -4.59 -13.35
N PRO A 5 -3.08 -3.32 -12.92
CA PRO A 5 -1.84 -2.92 -12.25
C PRO A 5 -1.74 -3.42 -10.81
N ILE A 6 -0.52 -3.47 -10.30
CA ILE A 6 -0.20 -3.60 -8.88
C ILE A 6 -0.37 -2.22 -8.23
N GLY A 7 -1.29 -2.09 -7.27
CA GLY A 7 -1.44 -0.88 -6.47
C GLY A 7 -0.39 -0.82 -5.37
N ILE A 8 0.35 0.29 -5.27
CA ILE A 8 1.34 0.51 -4.21
C ILE A 8 0.97 1.78 -3.46
N PHE A 9 0.79 1.66 -2.13
CA PHE A 9 0.43 2.78 -1.27
C PHE A 9 1.55 3.13 -0.28
N ASP A 10 1.85 4.42 -0.16
CA ASP A 10 2.65 4.96 0.94
C ASP A 10 2.09 6.30 1.46
N SER A 11 2.47 6.68 2.67
CA SER A 11 2.19 8.00 3.23
C SER A 11 2.88 9.16 2.51
N GLY A 12 3.86 8.89 1.63
CA GLY A 12 4.56 9.93 0.89
C GLY A 12 5.41 9.35 -0.24
N PHE A 13 6.68 9.77 -0.32
CA PHE A 13 7.62 9.32 -1.35
C PHE A 13 8.57 8.20 -0.89
N GLY A 14 8.57 7.85 0.40
CA GLY A 14 9.48 6.81 0.94
C GLY A 14 9.21 5.43 0.32
N GLY A 15 7.94 5.15 0.03
CA GLY A 15 7.50 3.94 -0.64
C GLY A 15 7.98 3.77 -2.09
N LEU A 16 8.58 4.80 -2.71
CA LEU A 16 9.20 4.65 -4.03
C LEU A 16 10.37 3.66 -4.02
N THR A 17 11.00 3.43 -2.87
CA THR A 17 12.00 2.38 -2.70
C THR A 17 11.41 0.97 -2.90
N VAL A 18 10.22 0.73 -2.33
CA VAL A 18 9.45 -0.51 -2.51
C VAL A 18 8.95 -0.61 -3.94
N ALA A 19 8.40 0.48 -4.50
CA ALA A 19 7.95 0.50 -5.89
C ALA A 19 9.09 0.18 -6.86
N ARG A 20 10.29 0.74 -6.63
CA ARG A 20 11.47 0.44 -7.42
C ARG A 20 11.83 -1.05 -7.34
N ALA A 21 11.88 -1.62 -6.15
CA ALA A 21 12.17 -3.04 -5.97
C ALA A 21 11.14 -3.96 -6.66
N VAL A 22 9.85 -3.59 -6.61
CA VAL A 22 8.78 -4.29 -7.33
C VAL A 22 9.02 -4.23 -8.84
N ILE A 23 9.30 -3.06 -9.41
CA ILE A 23 9.57 -2.90 -10.85
C ILE A 23 10.82 -3.68 -11.27
N ASP A 24 11.87 -3.67 -10.45
CA ASP A 24 13.12 -4.39 -10.76
C ASP A 24 12.91 -5.92 -10.78
N GLN A 25 12.04 -6.46 -9.92
CA GLN A 25 11.74 -7.91 -9.87
C GLN A 25 10.62 -8.33 -10.83
N LEU A 26 9.69 -7.44 -11.13
CA LEU A 26 8.51 -7.67 -11.97
C LEU A 26 8.45 -6.63 -13.10
N PRO A 27 9.42 -6.63 -14.03
CA PRO A 27 9.58 -5.56 -15.03
C PRO A 27 8.44 -5.49 -16.06
N HIS A 28 7.60 -6.52 -16.13
CA HIS A 28 6.45 -6.59 -17.03
C HIS A 28 5.14 -6.20 -16.35
N GLU A 29 5.18 -5.92 -15.04
CA GLU A 29 4.00 -5.53 -14.29
C GLU A 29 3.78 -4.01 -14.33
N SER A 30 2.54 -3.61 -14.57
CA SER A 30 2.14 -2.20 -14.43
C SER A 30 1.98 -1.86 -12.96
N VAL A 31 2.47 -0.71 -12.54
CA VAL A 31 2.40 -0.24 -11.15
C VAL A 31 1.60 1.06 -11.08
N LEU A 32 0.61 1.10 -10.17
CA LEU A 32 -0.10 2.30 -9.80
C LEU A 32 0.36 2.72 -8.40
N TYR A 33 1.11 3.81 -8.29
CA TYR A 33 1.61 4.32 -7.02
C TYR A 33 0.73 5.44 -6.49
N LEU A 34 0.27 5.32 -5.25
CA LEU A 34 -0.44 6.36 -4.51
C LEU A 34 0.38 6.77 -3.30
N GLY A 35 0.82 8.04 -3.29
CA GLY A 35 1.48 8.67 -2.15
C GLY A 35 0.57 9.71 -1.50
N ASP A 36 0.20 9.52 -0.23
CA ASP A 36 -0.66 10.45 0.50
C ASP A 36 0.10 11.65 1.09
N THR A 37 0.70 12.42 0.19
CA THR A 37 1.55 13.56 0.52
C THR A 37 0.81 14.70 1.23
N ALA A 38 -0.51 14.75 1.15
CA ALA A 38 -1.34 15.77 1.82
C ALA A 38 -1.43 15.55 3.33
N ARG A 39 -1.31 14.30 3.80
CA ARG A 39 -1.48 13.91 5.21
C ARG A 39 -0.21 13.34 5.84
N GLN A 40 0.92 13.42 5.15
CA GLN A 40 2.22 13.04 5.70
C GLN A 40 2.67 13.97 6.85
N PRO A 41 3.50 13.49 7.81
CA PRO A 41 3.96 12.12 8.00
C PRO A 41 3.02 11.29 8.89
N TYR A 42 2.83 10.01 8.56
CA TYR A 42 1.96 9.12 9.34
C TYR A 42 2.55 8.71 10.70
N GLY A 43 3.86 8.65 10.84
CA GLY A 43 4.51 8.16 12.06
C GLY A 43 4.26 8.98 13.32
N GLN A 44 3.76 10.22 13.18
CA GLN A 44 3.43 11.12 14.31
C GLN A 44 1.93 11.13 14.64
N LYS A 45 1.11 10.43 13.85
CA LYS A 45 -0.35 10.47 13.96
C LYS A 45 -0.87 9.34 14.86
N PRO A 46 -2.03 9.53 15.52
CA PRO A 46 -2.71 8.46 16.21
C PRO A 46 -3.03 7.28 15.29
N ILE A 47 -2.95 6.06 15.82
CA ILE A 47 -3.16 4.83 15.03
C ILE A 47 -4.52 4.77 14.34
N GLY A 48 -5.56 5.32 14.99
CA GLY A 48 -6.91 5.40 14.41
C GLY A 48 -6.97 6.30 13.18
N GLU A 49 -6.31 7.45 13.23
CA GLU A 49 -6.23 8.41 12.12
C GLU A 49 -5.42 7.82 10.95
N VAL A 50 -4.27 7.19 11.25
CA VAL A 50 -3.47 6.50 10.24
C VAL A 50 -4.27 5.38 9.55
N ARG A 51 -5.02 4.61 10.33
CA ARG A 51 -5.88 3.53 9.82
C ARG A 51 -6.95 4.10 8.88
N GLU A 52 -7.67 5.14 9.29
CA GLU A 52 -8.70 5.79 8.47
C GLU A 52 -8.12 6.29 7.13
N TYR A 53 -7.06 7.10 7.18
CA TYR A 53 -6.47 7.66 5.98
C TYR A 53 -5.89 6.59 5.04
N ALA A 54 -5.25 5.57 5.60
CA ALA A 54 -4.70 4.47 4.82
C ALA A 54 -5.81 3.66 4.14
N LEU A 55 -6.92 3.39 4.84
CA LEU A 55 -8.05 2.66 4.26
C LEU A 55 -8.71 3.44 3.13
N GLU A 56 -8.90 4.76 3.26
CA GLU A 56 -9.40 5.61 2.16
C GLU A 56 -8.50 5.54 0.92
N CYS A 57 -7.18 5.54 1.10
CA CYS A 57 -6.22 5.39 0.01
C CYS A 57 -6.29 4.01 -0.64
N LEU A 58 -6.47 2.95 0.16
CA LEU A 58 -6.62 1.59 -0.36
C LEU A 58 -7.94 1.40 -1.10
N ASP A 59 -9.05 1.97 -0.60
CA ASP A 59 -10.34 2.00 -1.28
C ASP A 59 -10.19 2.62 -2.68
N HIS A 60 -9.51 3.77 -2.76
CA HIS A 60 -9.24 4.42 -4.03
C HIS A 60 -8.44 3.54 -4.99
N LEU A 61 -7.42 2.81 -4.52
CA LEU A 61 -6.66 1.88 -5.37
C LEU A 61 -7.52 0.72 -5.88
N VAL A 62 -8.39 0.16 -5.03
CA VAL A 62 -9.30 -0.92 -5.42
C VAL A 62 -10.32 -0.44 -6.45
N ASP A 63 -10.87 0.75 -6.27
CA ASP A 63 -11.81 1.38 -7.22
C ASP A 63 -11.16 1.64 -8.59
N GLN A 64 -9.83 1.84 -8.64
CA GLN A 64 -9.06 1.94 -9.89
C GLN A 64 -8.80 0.56 -10.54
N GLY A 65 -9.26 -0.54 -9.94
CA GLY A 65 -9.21 -1.87 -10.53
C GLY A 65 -7.85 -2.54 -10.44
N VAL A 66 -7.07 -2.29 -9.38
CA VAL A 66 -5.79 -2.99 -9.15
C VAL A 66 -6.01 -4.48 -8.92
N LYS A 67 -5.06 -5.32 -9.38
CA LYS A 67 -5.13 -6.78 -9.14
C LYS A 67 -4.59 -7.21 -7.78
N MET A 68 -3.80 -6.36 -7.14
CA MET A 68 -3.23 -6.57 -5.80
C MET A 68 -2.79 -5.24 -5.18
N ILE A 69 -2.63 -5.23 -3.87
CA ILE A 69 -2.18 -4.07 -3.09
C ILE A 69 -0.85 -4.39 -2.41
N VAL A 70 0.08 -3.45 -2.45
CA VAL A 70 1.31 -3.42 -1.66
C VAL A 70 1.28 -2.19 -0.75
N ILE A 71 1.25 -2.42 0.56
CA ILE A 71 1.37 -1.37 1.58
C ILE A 71 2.85 -1.12 1.82
N ALA A 72 3.40 -0.08 1.19
CA ALA A 72 4.82 0.28 1.28
C ALA A 72 5.16 1.11 2.54
N CYS A 73 4.15 1.67 3.22
CA CYS A 73 4.34 2.42 4.47
C CYS A 73 4.40 1.49 5.68
N ASN A 74 5.51 1.51 6.44
CA ASN A 74 5.63 0.77 7.71
C ASN A 74 4.55 1.16 8.73
N SER A 75 4.30 2.47 8.90
CA SER A 75 3.31 2.98 9.86
C SER A 75 1.89 2.53 9.50
N ALA A 76 1.53 2.56 8.22
CA ALA A 76 0.22 2.09 7.76
C ALA A 76 0.09 0.56 7.89
N SER A 77 1.15 -0.18 7.55
CA SER A 77 1.18 -1.64 7.70
C SER A 77 0.92 -2.07 9.14
N ALA A 78 1.56 -1.39 10.10
CA ALA A 78 1.34 -1.62 11.53
C ALA A 78 -0.09 -1.27 11.99
N ALA A 79 -0.73 -0.27 11.38
CA ALA A 79 -2.03 0.24 11.81
C ALA A 79 -3.24 -0.55 11.28
N MET A 80 -3.17 -1.09 10.04
CA MET A 80 -4.37 -1.57 9.33
C MET A 80 -4.22 -2.88 8.53
N LEU A 81 -3.11 -3.62 8.61
CA LEU A 81 -2.92 -4.84 7.80
C LEU A 81 -4.08 -5.84 7.92
N ARG A 82 -4.58 -6.09 9.14
CA ARG A 82 -5.67 -7.04 9.36
C ARG A 82 -6.96 -6.54 8.69
N ASP A 83 -7.28 -5.28 8.91
CA ASP A 83 -8.47 -4.64 8.34
C ASP A 83 -8.41 -4.67 6.80
N ALA A 84 -7.26 -4.37 6.20
CA ALA A 84 -7.09 -4.42 4.74
C ALA A 84 -7.30 -5.84 4.17
N ARG A 85 -6.79 -6.88 4.84
CA ARG A 85 -6.97 -8.28 4.40
C ARG A 85 -8.41 -8.78 4.54
N GLU A 86 -9.16 -8.25 5.50
CA GLU A 86 -10.58 -8.59 5.67
C GLU A 86 -11.48 -7.78 4.74
N ARG A 87 -11.06 -6.57 4.34
CA ARG A 87 -11.84 -5.62 3.55
C ARG A 87 -11.80 -5.89 2.03
N TYR A 88 -10.68 -6.38 1.51
CA TYR A 88 -10.45 -6.47 0.06
C TYR A 88 -10.29 -7.92 -0.41
N ASP A 89 -10.94 -8.25 -1.53
CA ASP A 89 -10.80 -9.57 -2.17
C ASP A 89 -9.47 -9.73 -2.92
N VAL A 90 -8.80 -8.62 -3.25
CA VAL A 90 -7.49 -8.64 -3.91
C VAL A 90 -6.38 -8.95 -2.90
N PRO A 91 -5.29 -9.64 -3.31
CA PRO A 91 -4.18 -9.92 -2.41
C PRO A 91 -3.56 -8.65 -1.83
N VAL A 92 -3.34 -8.65 -0.51
CA VAL A 92 -2.69 -7.55 0.22
C VAL A 92 -1.34 -8.00 0.79
N VAL A 93 -0.27 -7.35 0.32
CA VAL A 93 1.12 -7.52 0.77
C VAL A 93 1.57 -6.26 1.51
N GLU A 94 2.45 -6.42 2.49
CA GLU A 94 3.00 -5.31 3.27
C GLU A 94 4.48 -5.54 3.59
N VAL A 95 5.12 -4.58 4.24
CA VAL A 95 6.58 -4.50 4.38
C VAL A 95 7.15 -5.05 5.70
N ILE A 96 6.33 -5.34 6.71
CA ILE A 96 6.76 -5.82 8.03
C ILE A 96 6.94 -7.34 8.05
N LEU A 97 5.92 -8.14 7.68
CA LEU A 97 6.02 -9.61 7.80
C LEU A 97 7.15 -10.18 6.93
N PRO A 98 7.38 -9.75 5.67
CA PRO A 98 8.50 -10.23 4.88
C PRO A 98 9.87 -9.91 5.46
N ALA A 99 10.01 -8.81 6.23
CA ALA A 99 11.27 -8.41 6.84
C ALA A 99 11.58 -9.14 8.16
N THR A 100 10.59 -9.82 8.74
CA THR A 100 10.71 -10.53 10.03
C THR A 100 10.89 -12.04 9.90
N ARG A 101 11.00 -12.54 8.67
CA ARG A 101 11.20 -13.96 8.34
C ARG A 101 12.56 -14.15 7.69
#